data_AF-A0A949XK39-F1
#
_entry.id   AF-A0A949XK39-F1
#
_cell.length_a   1.000
_cell.length_b   1.000
_cell.length_c   1.000
_cell.angle_alpha   90.00
_cell.angle_beta   90.00
_cell.angle_gamma   90.00
#
_symmetry.space_group_name_H-M   'P 1'
#
loop_
_entity.id
_entity.type
_entity.pdbx_description
1 polymer ?
#
loop_
_entity_poly.entity_id
_entity_poly.type
_entity_poly.pdbx_seq_one_letter_code
_entity_poly.pdbx_strand_id
1 'polypeptide(L)'
;MSCTGNIPWACNHRYDSRFQWPLVIALRTRSEEAYQAQLDQRHALTPYQQYACRKFGSACRVALAIQRAENPQGKCEIYHYNTDGTLDWGYFQINTIHLKRPGLNLRDLLDCKANIDFAYRLFVQMGGFTPWSTYNNGAYRKYLHE
;
A
#
# COMPACT_ATOMS: atom_id res chain seq x y z
N MET A 1 45.50 -7.25 -37.18
CA MET A 1 44.62 -8.42 -37.42
C MET A 1 43.39 -7.91 -38.13
N SER A 2 43.21 -8.34 -39.37
CA SER A 2 42.20 -7.86 -40.31
C SER A 2 40.92 -8.69 -40.17
N CYS A 3 39.77 -8.04 -40.11
CA CYS A 3 38.47 -8.70 -40.23
C CYS A 3 38.04 -8.66 -41.71
N THR A 4 38.17 -9.78 -42.41
CA THR A 4 37.55 -10.01 -43.73
C THR A 4 36.22 -10.71 -43.52
N GLY A 5 35.10 -10.03 -43.77
CA GLY A 5 33.77 -10.66 -43.71
C GLY A 5 32.62 -9.66 -43.74
N ASN A 6 31.70 -9.84 -44.69
CA ASN A 6 30.66 -8.88 -45.10
C ASN A 6 29.31 -9.09 -44.35
N ILE A 7 29.33 -9.30 -43.03
CA ILE A 7 28.12 -9.55 -42.22
C ILE A 7 28.12 -8.67 -40.95
N PRO A 8 27.24 -7.65 -40.84
CA PRO A 8 27.40 -6.57 -39.84
C PRO A 8 27.02 -6.87 -38.38
N TRP A 9 26.72 -8.11 -37.96
CA TRP A 9 26.20 -8.35 -36.59
C TRP A 9 27.05 -9.24 -35.69
N ALA A 10 28.17 -9.78 -36.18
CA ALA A 10 29.03 -10.62 -35.37
C ALA A 10 30.13 -9.80 -34.69
N CYS A 11 29.76 -8.99 -33.69
CA CYS A 11 30.70 -8.44 -32.71
C CYS A 11 30.07 -8.45 -31.32
N ASN A 12 30.44 -9.48 -30.55
CA ASN A 12 30.07 -9.64 -29.15
C ASN A 12 30.82 -8.57 -28.32
N HIS A 13 30.15 -7.47 -27.97
CA HIS A 13 30.68 -6.50 -27.02
C HIS A 13 30.00 -6.68 -25.66
N ARG A 14 30.80 -7.15 -24.69
CA ARG A 14 30.52 -6.94 -23.28
C ARG A 14 30.54 -5.44 -23.02
N TYR A 15 29.39 -4.87 -22.68
CA TYR A 15 29.31 -3.62 -21.93
C TYR A 15 28.20 -3.77 -20.89
N ASP A 16 28.64 -3.89 -19.64
CA ASP A 16 27.81 -3.87 -18.44
C ASP A 16 27.29 -2.44 -18.23
N SER A 17 25.98 -2.27 -18.38
CA SER A 17 25.22 -1.08 -18.02
C SER A 17 23.74 -1.48 -17.99
N ARG A 18 23.32 -2.17 -16.92
CA ARG A 18 21.92 -2.61 -16.75
C ARG A 18 20.98 -1.42 -16.47
N PHE A 19 20.69 -0.61 -17.48
CA PHE A 19 19.55 0.30 -17.46
C PHE A 19 18.26 -0.52 -17.58
N GLN A 20 17.66 -0.82 -16.43
CA GLN A 20 16.33 -1.42 -16.40
C GLN A 20 15.29 -0.31 -16.57
N TRP A 21 14.31 -0.54 -17.45
CA TRP A 21 13.22 0.39 -17.70
C TRP A 21 12.43 0.67 -16.41
N PRO A 22 12.08 1.94 -16.12
CA PRO A 22 11.36 2.30 -14.90
C PRO A 22 10.06 1.51 -14.68
N LEU A 23 9.34 1.17 -15.75
CA LEU A 23 8.12 0.36 -15.70
C LEU A 23 8.39 -1.07 -15.25
N VAL A 24 9.49 -1.68 -15.70
CA VAL A 24 9.88 -3.04 -15.33
C VAL A 24 10.31 -3.08 -13.86
N ILE A 25 11.04 -2.07 -13.41
CA ILE A 25 11.42 -1.91 -12.00
C ILE A 25 10.16 -1.74 -11.14
N ALA A 26 9.24 -0.85 -11.51
CA ALA A 26 8.01 -0.58 -10.78
C ALA A 26 7.06 -1.79 -10.73
N LEU A 27 6.98 -2.59 -11.80
CA LEU A 27 6.19 -3.82 -11.81
C LEU A 27 6.81 -4.87 -10.87
N ARG A 28 8.14 -5.01 -10.92
CA ARG A 28 8.88 -5.95 -10.08
C ARG A 28 8.82 -5.58 -8.60
N THR A 29 8.92 -4.31 -8.26
CA THR A 29 8.78 -3.86 -6.86
C THR A 29 7.35 -4.07 -6.37
N ARG A 30 6.32 -3.79 -7.19
CA ARG A 30 4.93 -4.14 -6.86
C ARG A 30 4.73 -5.63 -6.62
N SER A 31 5.34 -6.50 -7.44
CA SER A 31 5.22 -7.95 -7.25
C SER A 31 5.94 -8.43 -5.99
N GLU A 32 7.13 -7.88 -5.70
CA GLU A 32 7.86 -8.22 -4.48
C GLU A 32 7.09 -7.77 -3.24
N GLU A 33 6.59 -6.54 -3.22
CA GLU A 33 5.83 -6.04 -2.08
C GLU A 33 4.49 -6.75 -1.90
N ALA A 34 3.81 -7.11 -2.99
CA ALA A 34 2.60 -7.92 -2.90
C ALA A 34 2.90 -9.31 -2.34
N TYR A 35 4.03 -9.90 -2.72
CA TYR A 35 4.51 -11.18 -2.18
C TYR A 35 4.84 -11.07 -0.69
N GLN A 36 5.61 -10.06 -0.29
CA GLN A 36 5.95 -9.80 1.11
C GLN A 36 4.69 -9.51 1.94
N ALA A 37 3.75 -8.72 1.41
CA ALA A 37 2.48 -8.47 2.07
C ALA A 37 1.67 -9.76 2.28
N GLN A 38 1.71 -10.70 1.33
CA GLN A 38 1.07 -12.01 1.49
C GLN A 38 1.77 -12.86 2.56
N LEU A 39 3.11 -12.86 2.61
CA LEU A 39 3.87 -13.51 3.69
C LEU A 39 3.50 -12.93 5.06
N ASP A 40 3.40 -11.61 5.15
CA ASP A 40 3.03 -10.89 6.38
C ASP A 40 1.63 -11.28 6.91
N GLN A 41 0.69 -11.56 6.00
CA GLN A 41 -0.67 -11.98 6.37
C GLN A 41 -0.78 -13.47 6.75
N ARG A 42 0.18 -14.32 6.35
CA ARG A 42 0.17 -15.79 6.54
C ARG A 42 -1.01 -16.51 5.87
N HIS A 43 -1.74 -15.84 4.99
CA HIS A 43 -2.85 -16.36 4.19
C HIS A 43 -2.96 -15.60 2.86
N ALA A 44 -3.74 -16.13 1.92
CA ALA A 44 -4.05 -15.41 0.68
C ALA A 44 -4.74 -14.07 0.99
N LEU A 45 -4.38 -13.02 0.26
CA LEU A 45 -4.96 -11.69 0.47
C LEU A 45 -6.47 -11.71 0.18
N THR A 46 -7.25 -11.15 1.10
CA THR A 46 -8.70 -10.95 0.89
C THR A 46 -8.96 -9.98 -0.27
N PRO A 47 -10.18 -9.94 -0.84
CA PRO A 47 -10.50 -8.99 -1.92
C PRO A 47 -10.22 -7.52 -1.55
N TYR A 48 -10.42 -7.14 -0.29
CA TYR A 48 -10.15 -5.79 0.20
C TYR A 48 -8.66 -5.51 0.42
N GLN A 49 -7.90 -6.50 0.89
CA GLN A 49 -6.43 -6.39 0.98
C GLN A 49 -5.81 -6.26 -0.42
N GLN A 50 -6.31 -7.02 -1.40
CA GLN A 50 -5.89 -6.87 -2.81
C GLN A 50 -6.27 -5.50 -3.37
N TYR A 51 -7.46 -4.99 -3.04
CA TYR A 51 -7.89 -3.65 -3.45
C TYR A 51 -7.00 -2.55 -2.85
N ALA A 52 -6.68 -2.66 -1.56
CA ALA A 52 -5.72 -1.79 -0.90
C ALA A 52 -4.34 -1.88 -1.59
N CYS A 53 -3.81 -3.07 -1.86
CA CYS A 53 -2.56 -3.20 -2.60
C CYS A 53 -2.58 -2.51 -3.96
N ARG A 54 -3.67 -2.62 -4.72
CA ARG A 54 -3.79 -1.92 -6.02
C ARG A 54 -3.76 -0.40 -5.86
N LYS A 55 -4.31 0.15 -4.77
CA LYS A 55 -4.32 1.59 -4.50
C LYS A 55 -2.97 2.09 -4.01
N PHE A 56 -2.42 1.44 -2.99
CA PHE A 56 -1.18 1.87 -2.33
C PHE A 56 0.09 1.51 -3.12
N GLY A 57 0.01 0.57 -4.07
CA GLY A 57 1.15 0.22 -4.93
C GLY A 57 2.35 -0.23 -4.10
N SER A 58 3.46 0.48 -4.24
CA SER A 58 4.70 0.25 -3.49
C SER A 58 4.65 0.65 -2.01
N ALA A 59 3.47 0.95 -1.50
CA ALA A 59 3.22 1.15 -0.07
C ALA A 59 2.27 0.07 0.48
N CYS A 60 1.91 -0.95 -0.31
CA CYS A 60 0.92 -1.93 0.10
C CYS A 60 1.31 -2.63 1.40
N ARG A 61 2.56 -3.08 1.48
CA ARG A 61 3.05 -3.85 2.63
C ARG A 61 2.82 -3.12 3.94
N VAL A 62 3.20 -1.84 3.98
CA VAL A 62 3.01 -0.97 5.15
C VAL A 62 1.53 -0.66 5.37
N ALA A 63 0.76 -0.42 4.31
CA ALA A 63 -0.68 -0.15 4.40
C ALA A 63 -1.43 -1.33 5.05
N LEU A 64 -1.14 -2.58 4.66
CA LEU A 64 -1.79 -3.76 5.25
C LEU A 64 -1.34 -4.00 6.70
N ALA A 65 -0.10 -3.69 7.04
CA ALA A 65 0.38 -3.77 8.42
C ALA A 65 -0.32 -2.73 9.32
N ILE A 66 -0.50 -1.51 8.84
CA ILE A 66 -1.29 -0.46 9.53
C ILE A 66 -2.74 -0.91 9.67
N GLN A 67 -3.37 -1.34 8.58
CA GLN A 67 -4.75 -1.82 8.58
C GLN A 67 -4.96 -2.90 9.65
N ARG A 68 -4.04 -3.87 9.74
CA ARG A 68 -4.12 -4.94 10.73
C ARG A 68 -3.87 -4.47 12.16
N ALA A 69 -3.09 -3.41 12.35
CA ALA A 69 -2.88 -2.79 13.65
C ALA A 69 -4.12 -2.04 14.14
N GLU A 70 -4.77 -1.31 13.24
CA GLU A 70 -5.99 -0.55 13.51
C GLU A 70 -7.21 -1.48 13.67
N ASN A 71 -7.32 -2.49 12.81
CA ASN A 71 -8.47 -3.37 12.70
C ASN A 71 -8.01 -4.82 12.42
N PRO A 72 -7.65 -5.58 13.49
CA PRO A 72 -7.14 -6.94 13.35
C PRO A 72 -8.12 -7.93 12.70
N GLN A 73 -9.42 -7.63 12.76
CA GLN A 73 -10.47 -8.47 12.20
C GLN A 73 -10.76 -8.16 10.72
N GLY A 74 -10.23 -7.04 10.20
CA GLY A 74 -10.48 -6.61 8.81
C GLY A 74 -11.94 -6.35 8.49
N LYS A 75 -12.75 -5.96 9.49
CA LYS A 75 -14.19 -5.70 9.31
C LYS A 75 -14.42 -4.34 8.67
N CYS A 76 -15.40 -4.25 7.76
CA CYS A 76 -15.77 -3.00 7.09
C CYS A 76 -16.61 -2.10 7.98
N GLU A 77 -17.64 -2.67 8.62
CA GLU A 77 -18.64 -1.94 9.38
C GLU A 77 -18.27 -1.88 10.86
N ILE A 78 -17.17 -1.19 11.17
CA ILE A 78 -16.75 -0.95 12.57
C ILE A 78 -16.51 0.53 12.82
N TYR A 79 -16.72 0.95 14.05
CA TYR A 79 -16.34 2.27 14.51
C TYR A 79 -15.89 2.21 15.98
N HIS A 80 -14.98 3.10 16.34
CA HIS A 80 -14.45 3.22 17.69
C HIS A 80 -14.63 4.65 18.22
N TYR A 81 -15.07 4.79 19.48
CA TYR A 81 -15.18 6.07 20.16
C TYR A 81 -13.88 6.40 20.88
N ASN A 82 -13.27 7.53 20.53
CA ASN A 82 -12.10 8.05 21.22
C ASN A 82 -12.51 8.90 22.42
N THR A 83 -11.63 9.00 23.41
CA THR A 83 -11.86 9.76 24.66
C THR A 83 -12.07 11.25 24.40
N ASP A 84 -11.53 11.78 23.29
CA ASP A 84 -11.67 13.18 22.87
C ASP A 84 -12.98 13.48 22.11
N GLY A 85 -13.86 12.48 21.96
CA GLY A 85 -15.13 12.61 21.24
C GLY A 85 -15.03 12.44 19.73
N THR A 86 -13.85 12.13 19.19
CA THR A 86 -13.69 11.71 17.78
C THR A 86 -14.09 10.25 17.59
N LEU A 87 -14.32 9.86 16.34
CA LEU A 87 -14.65 8.49 15.95
C LEU A 87 -13.67 8.02 14.88
N ASP A 88 -13.23 6.77 14.99
CA ASP A 88 -12.47 6.09 13.94
C ASP A 88 -13.39 5.15 13.16
N TRP A 89 -13.41 5.27 11.83
CA TRP A 89 -14.38 4.60 10.98
C TRP A 89 -13.76 3.55 10.06
N GLY A 90 -14.38 2.38 10.06
CA GLY A 90 -14.27 1.34 9.05
C GLY A 90 -12.90 0.69 8.91
N TYR A 91 -12.63 0.18 7.71
CA TYR A 91 -11.54 -0.75 7.44
C TYR A 91 -10.14 -0.26 7.86
N PHE A 92 -9.81 1.01 7.59
CA PHE A 92 -8.57 1.69 7.95
C PHE A 92 -8.68 2.58 9.20
N GLN A 93 -9.78 2.52 9.95
CA GLN A 93 -10.03 3.34 11.15
C GLN A 93 -9.73 4.82 10.92
N ILE A 94 -10.42 5.43 9.95
CA ILE A 94 -10.23 6.83 9.60
C ILE A 94 -10.88 7.71 10.67
N ASN A 95 -10.08 8.54 11.33
CA ASN A 95 -10.55 9.47 12.35
C ASN A 95 -11.44 10.61 11.78
N THR A 96 -12.50 10.97 12.51
CA THR A 96 -13.44 12.05 12.14
C THR A 96 -12.80 13.43 11.98
N ILE A 97 -11.65 13.69 12.59
CA ILE A 97 -10.91 14.95 12.41
C ILE A 97 -10.54 15.20 10.95
N HIS A 98 -10.34 14.13 10.17
CA HIS A 98 -10.04 14.20 8.74
C HIS A 98 -11.29 14.38 7.86
N LEU A 99 -12.50 14.37 8.46
CA LEU A 99 -13.78 14.27 7.76
C LEU A 99 -14.53 15.60 7.65
N LYS A 100 -13.90 16.74 7.98
CA LYS A 100 -14.47 18.10 7.79
C LYS A 100 -14.57 18.53 6.31
N ARG A 101 -14.95 17.62 5.41
CA ARG A 101 -15.05 17.86 3.97
C ARG A 101 -16.52 17.93 3.55
N PRO A 102 -16.93 18.98 2.82
CA PRO A 102 -18.26 19.02 2.23
C PRO A 102 -18.51 17.79 1.35
N GLY A 103 -19.67 17.15 1.52
CA GLY A 103 -20.12 16.03 0.67
C GLY A 103 -19.63 14.63 1.09
N LEU A 104 -18.94 14.47 2.21
CA LEU A 104 -18.62 13.14 2.75
C LEU A 104 -19.76 12.66 3.68
N ASN A 105 -20.47 11.60 3.29
CA ASN A 105 -21.39 10.92 4.19
C ASN A 105 -20.60 9.92 5.05
N LEU A 106 -20.62 10.08 6.37
CA LEU A 106 -19.88 9.22 7.30
C LEU A 106 -20.26 7.74 7.18
N ARG A 107 -21.51 7.44 6.80
CA ARG A 107 -21.95 6.05 6.54
C ARG A 107 -21.21 5.42 5.37
N ASP A 108 -20.77 6.20 4.39
CA ASP A 108 -20.04 5.66 3.24
C ASP A 108 -18.68 5.09 3.67
N LEU A 109 -18.12 5.54 4.81
CA LEU A 109 -16.88 4.98 5.36
C LEU A 109 -17.04 3.59 6.00
N LEU A 110 -18.27 3.11 6.17
CA LEU A 110 -18.53 1.72 6.57
C LEU A 110 -18.40 0.75 5.39
N ASP A 111 -18.46 1.23 4.14
CA ASP A 111 -18.10 0.44 2.97
C ASP A 111 -16.57 0.33 2.88
N CYS A 112 -16.06 -0.91 2.80
CA CYS A 112 -14.62 -1.14 2.75
C CYS A 112 -13.95 -0.45 1.55
N LYS A 113 -14.57 -0.40 0.36
CA LYS A 113 -13.91 0.21 -0.81
C LYS A 113 -13.86 1.72 -0.68
N ALA A 114 -14.95 2.36 -0.27
CA ALA A 114 -15.00 3.79 -0.02
C ALA A 114 -14.04 4.19 1.11
N ASN A 115 -13.94 3.39 2.16
CA ASN A 115 -12.96 3.57 3.23
C ASN A 115 -11.52 3.49 2.71
N ILE A 116 -11.18 2.45 1.93
CA ILE A 116 -9.86 2.29 1.30
C ILE A 116 -9.55 3.46 0.34
N ASP A 117 -10.53 3.92 -0.42
CA ASP A 117 -10.37 5.05 -1.33
C ASP A 117 -10.08 6.35 -0.57
N PHE A 118 -10.76 6.57 0.55
CA PHE A 118 -10.49 7.72 1.41
C PHE A 118 -9.10 7.62 2.06
N ALA A 119 -8.75 6.45 2.59
CA ALA A 119 -7.43 6.21 3.18
C ALA A 119 -6.32 6.51 2.17
N TYR A 120 -6.46 6.06 0.92
CA TYR A 120 -5.49 6.38 -0.13
C TYR A 120 -5.42 7.88 -0.43
N ARG A 121 -6.56 8.59 -0.52
CA ARG A 121 -6.56 10.06 -0.70
C ARG A 121 -5.85 10.76 0.44
N LEU A 122 -6.09 10.33 1.68
CA LEU A 122 -5.46 10.90 2.86
C LEU A 122 -3.94 10.66 2.86
N PHE A 123 -3.51 9.45 2.51
CA PHE A 123 -2.10 9.09 2.31
C PHE A 123 -1.41 10.01 1.29
N VAL A 124 -2.03 10.22 0.12
CA VAL A 124 -1.48 11.10 -0.93
C VAL A 124 -1.40 12.55 -0.46
N GLN A 125 -2.46 13.05 0.18
CA GLN A 125 -2.53 14.45 0.63
C GLN A 125 -1.53 14.77 1.74
N MET A 126 -1.23 13.81 2.59
CA MET A 126 -0.30 13.96 3.71
C MET A 126 1.12 13.54 3.34
N GLY A 127 1.34 13.02 2.14
CA GLY A 127 2.63 12.53 1.68
C GLY A 127 3.12 11.27 2.42
N GLY A 128 2.22 10.50 3.04
CA GLY A 128 2.60 9.33 3.82
C GLY A 128 1.52 8.85 4.80
N PHE A 129 1.94 7.98 5.73
CA PHE A 129 1.07 7.33 6.73
C PHE A 129 0.99 8.08 8.07
N THR A 130 1.49 9.32 8.15
CA THR A 130 1.46 10.14 9.37
C THR A 130 0.07 10.38 9.99
N PRO A 131 -1.07 10.26 9.27
CA PRO A 131 -2.39 10.33 9.89
C PRO A 131 -2.73 9.14 10.79
N TRP A 132 -2.05 8.00 10.65
CA TRP A 132 -2.32 6.81 11.46
C TRP A 132 -1.42 6.78 12.68
N SER A 133 -2.01 6.76 13.88
CA SER A 133 -1.25 6.71 15.13
C SER A 133 -0.42 5.43 15.23
N THR A 134 -0.95 4.31 14.72
CA THR A 134 -0.25 3.01 14.66
C THR A 134 1.00 3.04 13.80
N TYR A 135 1.07 3.93 12.79
CA TYR A 135 2.28 4.19 12.02
C TYR A 135 3.29 5.01 12.84
N ASN A 136 2.83 6.09 13.46
CA ASN A 136 3.67 7.04 14.19
C ASN A 136 4.34 6.40 15.42
N ASN A 137 3.63 5.54 16.15
CA ASN A 137 4.17 4.83 17.32
C ASN A 137 4.85 3.49 16.97
N GLY A 138 4.86 3.10 15.70
CA GLY A 138 5.49 1.86 15.23
C GLY A 138 4.72 0.58 15.55
N ALA A 139 3.52 0.64 16.10
CA ALA A 139 2.72 -0.54 16.46
C ALA A 139 2.43 -1.45 15.26
N TYR A 140 2.40 -0.91 14.03
CA TYR A 140 2.22 -1.69 12.81
C TYR A 140 3.37 -2.69 12.54
N ARG A 141 4.58 -2.43 13.05
CA ARG A 141 5.78 -3.23 12.73
C ARG A 141 5.68 -4.68 13.17
N LYS A 142 4.92 -4.97 14.23
CA LYS A 142 4.70 -6.36 14.70
C LYS A 142 3.93 -7.24 13.69
N TYR A 143 3.33 -6.62 12.68
CA TYR A 143 2.63 -7.32 11.58
C TYR A 143 3.48 -7.44 10.32
N LEU A 144 4.73 -7.00 10.35
CA LEU A 144 5.72 -7.22 9.30
C LEU A 144 6.60 -8.40 9.71
N HIS A 145 6.79 -9.35 8.81
CA HIS A 145 7.78 -10.41 8.92
C HIS A 145 9.15 -9.93 8.42
N GLU A 146 10.23 -10.51 8.93
CA GLU A 146 11.61 -10.19 8.52
C GLU A 146 11.94 -10.73 7.12
#